data_AF-A0A1W9S3D5-F1
#
_entry.id   AF-A0A1W9S3D5-F1
#
_cell.length_a   1.000
_cell.length_b   1.000
_cell.length_c   1.000
_cell.angle_alpha   90.00
_cell.angle_beta   90.00
_cell.angle_gamma   90.00
#
_symmetry.space_group_name_H-M   'P 1'
#
loop_
_entity.id
_entity.type
_entity.pdbx_description
1 polymer ?
#
loop_
_entity_poly.entity_id
_entity_poly.type
_entity_poly.pdbx_seq_one_letter_code
_entity_poly.pdbx_strand_id
1 'polypeptide(L)' 'DIVIDLTGGTKQMSAALALAATEQGLKVSYVGGEERTKDGLGTVVSGTEKIYYKYLSFYTSY' A
#
# COMPACT_ATOMS: atom_id res chain seq x y z
N ASP A 1 -4.38 2.23 16.47
CA ASP A 1 -3.77 2.74 15.22
C ASP A 1 -4.78 2.76 14.09
N ILE A 2 -4.74 3.81 13.27
CA ILE A 2 -5.50 3.90 12.02
C ILE A 2 -4.55 3.53 10.88
N VAL A 3 -4.92 2.52 10.10
CA VAL A 3 -4.17 2.08 8.92
C VAL A 3 -5.10 2.09 7.73
N ILE A 4 -4.64 2.71 6.66
CA ILE A 4 -5.39 2.86 5.42
C ILE A 4 -4.99 1.75 4.44
N ASP A 5 -5.93 0.91 4.01
CA ASP A 5 -5.67 -0.14 3.03
C ASP A 5 -5.85 0.37 1.60
N LEU A 6 -4.80 0.28 0.80
CA LEU A 6 -4.75 0.73 -0.60
C LEU A 6 -4.87 -0.42 -1.61
N THR A 7 -5.08 -1.66 -1.15
CA THR A 7 -5.06 -2.88 -1.99
C THR A 7 -6.15 -2.88 -3.05
N GLY A 8 -7.37 -2.53 -2.64
CA GLY A 8 -8.54 -2.51 -3.51
C GLY A 8 -8.74 -1.18 -4.21
N GLY A 9 -9.46 -1.21 -5.33
CA GLY A 9 -9.89 -0.01 -6.04
C GLY A 9 -9.05 0.34 -7.27
N THR A 10 -9.38 1.48 -7.88
CA THR A 10 -8.64 2.03 -9.02
C THR A 10 -7.46 2.84 -8.51
N LYS A 11 -6.47 3.05 -9.37
CA LYS A 11 -5.27 3.84 -9.03
C LYS A 11 -5.61 5.23 -8.51
N GLN A 12 -6.62 5.88 -9.09
CA GLN A 12 -7.07 7.21 -8.69
C GLN A 12 -7.65 7.21 -7.27
N MET A 13 -8.41 6.18 -6.90
CA MET A 13 -8.95 6.06 -5.54
C MET A 13 -7.84 5.85 -4.52
N SER A 14 -6.92 4.92 -4.77
CA SER A 14 -5.78 4.67 -3.86
C SER A 14 -4.87 5.90 -3.75
N ALA A 15 -4.64 6.64 -4.84
CA ALA A 15 -3.85 7.86 -4.82
C ALA A 15 -4.51 8.97 -3.99
N ALA A 16 -5.80 9.22 -4.18
CA ALA A 16 -6.54 10.21 -3.39
C ALA A 16 -6.50 9.88 -1.89
N LEU A 17 -6.68 8.60 -1.55
CA LEU A 17 -6.66 8.14 -0.17
C LEU A 17 -5.26 8.23 0.46
N ALA A 18 -4.20 7.93 -0.29
CA ALA A 18 -2.81 8.10 0.16
C ALA A 18 -2.46 9.57 0.41
N LEU A 19 -2.93 10.50 -0.43
CA LEU A 19 -2.74 11.94 -0.22
C LEU A 19 -3.44 12.41 1.05
N ALA A 20 -4.70 12.02 1.26
CA ALA A 20 -5.44 12.32 2.48
C ALA A 20 -4.77 11.72 3.73
N ALA A 21 -4.24 10.51 3.63
CA ALA A 21 -3.50 9.86 4.72
C ALA A 21 -2.19 10.57 5.05
N THR A 22 -1.49 11.13 4.04
CA THR A 22 -0.24 11.87 4.22
C THR A 22 -0.45 13.15 5.03
N GLU A 23 -1.53 13.89 4.75
CA GLU A 23 -1.90 15.10 5.49
C GLU A 23 -2.13 14.81 6.98
N GLN A 24 -2.69 13.63 7.28
CA GLN A 24 -2.97 13.21 8.65
C GLN A 24 -1.82 12.42 9.31
N GLY A 25 -0.68 12.25 8.63
CA GLY A 25 0.46 11.49 9.17
C GLY A 25 0.17 10.00 9.41
N LEU A 26 -0.77 9.42 8.65
CA LEU A 26 -1.27 8.06 8.88
C LEU A 26 -0.40 6.99 8.19
N LYS A 27 -0.55 5.77 8.68
CA LYS A 27 0.05 4.58 8.08
C LYS A 27 -0.83 4.07 6.95
N VAL A 28 -0.21 3.66 5.85
CA VAL A 28 -0.88 2.92 4.78
C VAL A 28 -0.43 1.46 4.77
N SER A 29 -1.30 0.60 4.23
CA SER A 29 -1.04 -0.80 4.00
C SER A 29 -1.41 -1.20 2.57
N TYR A 30 -0.76 -2.26 2.09
CA TYR A 30 -1.02 -2.88 0.80
C TYR A 30 -0.78 -4.39 0.92
N VAL A 31 -1.72 -5.19 0.44
CA VAL A 31 -1.59 -6.65 0.33
C VAL A 31 -0.95 -6.97 -1.01
N GLY A 32 0.29 -7.42 -0.96
CA GLY A 32 1.02 -8.01 -2.09
C GLY A 32 1.25 -9.50 -1.84
N GLY A 33 2.35 -10.02 -2.35
CA GLY A 33 2.82 -11.35 -2.03
C GLY A 33 4.32 -11.49 -2.19
N GLU A 34 4.91 -12.42 -1.45
CA GLU A 34 6.34 -12.71 -1.52
C GLU A 34 6.69 -13.50 -2.79
N GLU A 35 5.75 -14.30 -3.29
CA GLU A 35 5.92 -15.07 -4.52
C GLU A 35 4.87 -14.71 -5.57
N ARG A 36 5.29 -14.74 -6.84
CA ARG A 36 4.41 -14.51 -7.98
C ARG A 36 4.66 -15.54 -9.06
N THR A 37 3.58 -15.93 -9.73
CA THR A 37 3.61 -16.78 -10.93
C THR A 37 4.39 -16.09 -12.07
N LYS A 38 4.75 -16.84 -13.11
CA LYS A 38 5.48 -16.33 -14.30
C LYS A 38 6.78 -15.60 -13.92
N ASP A 39 7.61 -16.24 -13.11
CA ASP A 39 8.92 -15.72 -12.69
C ASP A 39 8.87 -14.28 -12.15
N GLY A 40 7.84 -13.96 -11.36
CA GLY A 40 7.69 -12.63 -10.74
C GLY A 40 6.72 -11.68 -11.46
N LEU A 41 6.25 -12.00 -12.67
CA LEU A 41 5.46 -11.07 -13.50
C LEU A 41 3.94 -11.31 -13.43
N GLY A 42 3.51 -12.48 -12.96
CA GLY A 42 2.11 -12.87 -12.87
C GLY A 42 1.42 -12.44 -11.58
N THR A 43 0.37 -13.19 -11.21
CA THR A 43 -0.37 -12.99 -9.97
C THR A 43 0.40 -13.54 -8.77
N VAL A 44 0.05 -13.06 -7.57
CA VAL A 44 0.52 -13.62 -6.30
C VAL A 44 0.14 -15.10 -6.20
N VAL A 45 1.04 -15.93 -5.69
CA VAL A 45 0.78 -17.35 -5.40
C VAL A 45 -0.04 -17.45 -4.12
N SER A 46 -1.15 -18.19 -4.14
CA SER A 46 -2.03 -18.33 -2.99
C SER A 46 -1.30 -18.86 -1.76
N GLY A 47 -1.50 -18.23 -0.60
CA GLY A 47 -0.81 -18.56 0.65
C GLY A 47 0.51 -17.82 0.86
N THR A 48 0.95 -17.02 -0.12
CA THR A 48 2.18 -16.20 -0.03
C THR A 48 1.86 -14.70 0.07
N GLU A 49 0.59 -14.34 0.33
CA GLU A 49 0.16 -12.97 0.51
C GLU A 49 0.87 -12.34 1.72
N LYS A 50 1.26 -11.06 1.57
CA LYS A 50 1.94 -10.31 2.63
C LYS A 50 1.44 -8.88 2.69
N ILE A 51 1.24 -8.39 3.91
CA ILE A 51 0.90 -7.00 4.16
C ILE A 51 2.17 -6.18 4.29
N TYR A 52 2.28 -5.15 3.47
CA TYR A 52 3.34 -4.15 3.54
C TYR A 52 2.80 -2.89 4.18
N TYR A 53 3.56 -2.30 5.10
CA TYR A 53 3.16 -1.08 5.80
C TYR A 53 4.14 0.06 5.53
N LYS A 54 3.62 1.29 5.40
CA LYS A 54 4.44 2.50 5.25
C LYS A 54 3.79 3.67 6.00
N TYR A 55 4.59 4.43 6.75
CA TYR A 55 4.16 5.74 7.25
C TYR A 55 4.25 6.77 6.13
N LEU A 56 3.17 7.53 5.94
CA LEU A 56 3.17 8.68 5.07
C LEU A 56 3.25 9.94 5.93
N SER A 57 4.23 10.78 5.66
CA SER A 57 4.43 12.06 6.35
C SER A 57 5.05 13.07 5.39
N PHE A 58 4.66 14.34 5.48
CA PHE A 58 5.41 15.41 4.85
C PHE A 58 6.77 15.55 5.53
N TYR A 59 7.85 15.36 4.78
CA TYR A 59 9.17 15.85 5.21
C TYR A 59 9.26 17.30 4.75
N THR A 60 9.02 18.25 5.64
CA THR A 60 9.40 19.64 5.40
C THR A 60 10.86 19.76 5.82
N SER A 61 11.78 19.70 4.86
CA SER A 61 13.14 20.18 5.12
C SER A 61 13.07 21.70 5.17
N TYR A 62 13.15 22.26 6.38
CA TYR A 62 13.52 23.65 6.59
C TYR A 62 15.04 23.81 6.49
#